data_AF-A0A9P8F306-F1
#
_entry.id   AF-A0A9P8F306-F1
#
_cell.length_a   1.000
_cell.length_b   1.000
_cell.length_c   1.000
_cell.angle_alpha   90.00
_cell.angle_beta   90.00
_cell.angle_gamma   90.00
#
_symmetry.space_group_name_H-M   'P 1'
#
loop_
_entity.id
_entity.type
_entity.pdbx_description
1 polymer ?
#
loop_
_entity_poly.entity_id
_entity_poly.type
_entity_poly.pdbx_seq_one_letter_code
_entity_poly.pdbx_strand_id
1 'polypeptide(L)'
;LCLYHPHGVQDDEYAAIFTDDKPIIFNFHSYPYKSIEVTYKCKGQHLLRARGYKEKGNLDTPLELAIRNKTDRYNLTHFCLAV
;
A
#
# COMPACT_ATOMS: atom_id res chain seq x y z
N LEU A 1 -7.44 -10.57 -0.96
CA LEU A 1 -6.66 -10.97 0.23
C LEU A 1 -7.54 -11.64 1.27
N CYS A 2 -8.73 -11.13 1.61
CA CYS A 2 -9.58 -11.79 2.62
C CYS A 2 -10.57 -12.81 2.03
N LEU A 3 -11.42 -13.41 2.88
CA LEU A 3 -12.31 -14.56 2.64
C LEU A 3 -13.29 -14.49 1.46
N TYR A 4 -13.25 -13.40 0.67
CA TYR A 4 -13.94 -13.32 -0.61
C TYR A 4 -13.33 -14.23 -1.69
N HIS A 5 -12.09 -14.71 -1.49
CA HIS A 5 -11.44 -15.67 -2.40
C HIS A 5 -11.18 -17.01 -1.67
N PRO A 6 -11.24 -18.16 -2.35
CA PRO A 6 -10.91 -19.48 -1.76
C PRO A 6 -9.51 -19.60 -1.17
N HIS A 7 -8.62 -18.66 -1.51
CA HIS A 7 -7.24 -18.54 -1.00
C HIS A 7 -7.03 -17.23 -0.23
N GLY A 8 -8.11 -16.65 0.28
CA GLY A 8 -8.03 -15.49 1.15
C GLY A 8 -7.56 -15.85 2.55
N VAL A 9 -6.84 -14.95 3.19
CA VAL A 9 -6.47 -15.02 4.60
C VAL A 9 -7.67 -14.73 5.49
N GLN A 10 -7.66 -15.30 6.69
CA GLN A 10 -8.61 -14.97 7.75
C GLN A 10 -8.31 -13.58 8.33
N ASP A 11 -9.27 -12.98 9.04
CA ASP A 11 -9.10 -11.63 9.60
C ASP A 11 -8.02 -11.55 10.68
N ASP A 12 -7.84 -12.61 11.47
CA ASP A 12 -6.79 -12.73 12.49
C ASP A 12 -5.40 -12.87 11.87
N GLU A 13 -5.27 -13.67 10.82
CA GLU A 13 -4.04 -13.78 10.02
C GLU A 13 -3.68 -12.44 9.36
N TYR A 14 -4.68 -11.74 8.82
CA TYR A 14 -4.48 -10.40 8.26
C TYR A 14 -4.00 -9.41 9.32
N ALA A 15 -4.67 -9.37 10.47
CA ALA A 15 -4.31 -8.50 11.59
C ALA A 15 -2.94 -8.84 12.18
N ALA A 16 -2.51 -10.11 12.16
CA ALA A 16 -1.17 -10.49 12.60
C ALA A 16 -0.06 -9.91 11.72
N ILE A 17 -0.34 -9.69 10.43
CA ILE A 17 0.62 -9.13 9.47
C ILE A 17 0.55 -7.60 9.43
N PHE A 18 -0.68 -7.06 9.36
CA PHE A 18 -0.92 -5.65 9.05
C PHE A 18 -1.40 -4.83 10.24
N THR A 19 -1.76 -5.46 11.36
CA THR A 19 -2.48 -4.85 12.49
C THR A 19 -3.92 -4.48 12.16
N ASP A 20 -4.75 -4.30 13.20
CA ASP A 20 -6.09 -3.73 13.10
C ASP A 20 -6.25 -2.45 13.95
N ASP A 21 -5.15 -1.94 14.49
CA ASP A 21 -5.10 -0.80 15.41
C ASP A 21 -4.08 0.29 15.05
N LYS A 22 -3.20 0.09 14.05
CA LYS A 22 -2.17 1.06 13.63
C LYS A 22 -2.26 1.38 12.14
N PRO A 23 -1.95 2.63 11.73
CA PRO A 23 -1.87 2.99 10.32
C PRO A 23 -0.84 2.15 9.56
N ILE A 24 -1.20 1.73 8.34
CA ILE A 24 -0.33 0.93 7.46
C ILE A 24 0.07 1.78 6.26
N ILE A 25 1.37 1.98 6.07
CA ILE A 25 1.92 2.53 4.83
C ILE A 25 2.28 1.39 3.89
N PHE A 26 1.51 1.23 2.82
CA PHE A 26 1.73 0.16 1.85
C PHE A 26 2.29 0.71 0.54
N ASN A 27 3.57 0.44 0.25
CA ASN A 27 4.19 0.82 -1.02
C ASN A 27 4.05 -0.34 -2.03
N PHE A 28 3.25 -0.16 -3.07
CA PHE A 28 2.91 -1.18 -4.05
C PHE A 28 3.60 -0.93 -5.39
N HIS A 29 4.03 -1.99 -6.06
CA HIS A 29 4.74 -1.89 -7.34
C HIS A 29 3.87 -1.31 -8.46
N SER A 30 2.59 -1.68 -8.48
CA SER A 30 1.64 -1.25 -9.51
C SER A 30 0.70 -0.16 -8.97
N TYR A 31 -0.49 -0.05 -9.54
CA TYR A 31 -1.46 0.94 -9.15
C TYR A 31 -1.97 0.72 -7.71
N PRO A 32 -1.91 1.74 -6.85
CA PRO A 32 -2.24 1.59 -5.42
C PRO A 32 -3.71 1.21 -5.18
N TYR A 33 -4.62 1.55 -6.10
CA TYR A 33 -6.04 1.20 -5.97
C TYR A 33 -6.27 -0.32 -5.95
N LYS A 34 -5.40 -1.10 -6.61
CA LYS A 34 -5.53 -2.57 -6.62
C LYS A 34 -5.30 -3.15 -5.23
N SER A 35 -4.36 -2.60 -4.45
CA SER A 35 -4.14 -3.01 -3.05
C SER A 35 -5.37 -2.75 -2.18
N ILE A 36 -6.05 -1.62 -2.40
CA ILE A 36 -7.31 -1.27 -1.71
C ILE A 36 -8.44 -2.22 -2.12
N GLU A 37 -8.61 -2.46 -3.42
CA GLU A 37 -9.63 -3.35 -3.97
C GLU A 37 -9.53 -4.77 -3.37
N VAL A 38 -8.32 -5.35 -3.34
CA VAL A 38 -8.13 -6.73 -2.86
C VAL A 38 -8.19 -6.85 -1.33
N THR A 39 -8.09 -5.74 -0.59
CA THR A 39 -8.16 -5.72 0.88
C THR A 39 -9.48 -5.14 1.41
N TYR A 40 -10.38 -4.64 0.56
CA TYR A 40 -11.59 -3.90 0.96
C TYR A 40 -12.44 -4.60 2.05
N LYS A 41 -12.52 -5.94 2.05
CA LYS A 41 -13.28 -6.72 3.05
C LYS A 41 -12.46 -7.18 4.26
N CYS A 42 -11.17 -6.86 4.32
CA CYS A 42 -10.31 -7.22 5.44
C CYS A 42 -10.60 -6.33 6.64
N LYS A 43 -10.68 -6.92 7.83
CA LYS A 43 -10.71 -6.15 9.07
C LYS A 43 -9.47 -5.25 9.15
N GLY A 44 -9.65 -3.97 9.48
CA GLY A 44 -8.56 -2.99 9.56
C GLY A 44 -8.16 -2.33 8.23
N GLN A 45 -8.81 -2.66 7.09
CA GLN A 45 -8.45 -2.09 5.79
C GLN A 45 -8.44 -0.55 5.76
N HIS A 46 -9.32 0.11 6.52
CA HIS A 46 -9.40 1.58 6.57
C HIS A 46 -8.12 2.24 7.10
N LEU A 47 -7.24 1.47 7.76
CA LEU A 47 -5.92 1.91 8.22
C LEU A 47 -4.85 1.83 7.12
N LEU A 48 -5.14 1.14 6.00
CA LEU A 48 -4.22 0.96 4.89
C LEU A 48 -4.21 2.17 3.97
N ARG A 49 -3.09 2.89 3.97
CA ARG A 49 -2.82 3.99 3.03
C ARG A 49 -1.77 3.55 2.01
N ALA A 50 -2.20 3.34 0.77
CA ALA A 50 -1.35 2.84 -0.29
C ALA A 50 -0.63 3.95 -1.10
N ARG A 51 0.62 3.68 -1.47
CA ARG A 51 1.40 4.38 -2.50
C ARG A 51 1.75 3.37 -3.59
N GLY A 52 2.06 3.87 -4.78
CA GLY A 52 2.46 3.02 -5.90
C GLY A 52 2.62 3.83 -7.17
N TYR A 53 2.60 3.16 -8.31
CA TYR A 53 2.74 3.79 -9.61
C TYR A 53 1.59 4.75 -9.91
N LYS A 54 1.92 5.91 -10.50
CA LYS A 54 0.99 7.02 -10.80
C LYS A 54 1.01 7.44 -12.27
N GLU A 55 1.45 6.55 -13.16
CA GLU A 55 1.67 6.90 -14.58
C GLU A 55 2.65 8.07 -14.74
N LYS A 56 3.74 8.07 -13.97
CA LYS A 56 4.80 9.08 -14.07
C LYS A 56 6.14 8.40 -14.36
N GLY A 57 6.67 8.59 -15.56
CA GLY A 57 7.99 8.12 -15.95
C GLY A 57 8.41 8.64 -17.33
N ASN A 58 9.71 8.66 -17.58
CA ASN A 58 10.37 8.90 -18.87
C ASN A 58 11.74 8.20 -18.86
N LEU A 59 12.70 8.69 -19.64
CA LEU A 59 14.13 8.45 -19.44
C LEU A 59 14.60 9.11 -18.14
N ASP A 60 14.29 8.47 -17.02
CA ASP A 60 14.64 8.92 -15.68
C ASP A 60 15.73 8.01 -15.10
N THR A 61 16.57 8.55 -14.21
CA THR A 61 17.34 7.68 -13.29
C THR A 61 16.39 6.91 -12.37
N PRO A 62 16.80 5.76 -11.81
CA PRO A 62 15.93 4.98 -10.92
C PRO A 62 15.36 5.78 -9.73
N LEU A 63 16.14 6.71 -9.17
CA LEU A 63 15.69 7.57 -8.08
C LEU A 63 14.66 8.62 -8.55
N GLU A 64 14.90 9.26 -9.70
CA GLU A 64 13.96 10.23 -10.26
C GLU A 64 12.60 9.58 -10.57
N LEU A 65 12.59 8.37 -11.13
CA LEU A 65 11.36 7.62 -11.37
C LEU A 65 10.58 7.37 -10.08
N ALA A 66 11.26 7.00 -8.98
CA ALA A 66 10.64 6.80 -7.67
C ALA A 66 10.09 8.11 -7.09
N ILE A 67 10.84 9.21 -7.20
CA ILE A 67 10.41 10.55 -6.75
C ILE A 67 9.14 11.00 -7.50
N ARG A 68 9.10 10.81 -8.82
CA ARG A 68 7.96 11.17 -9.67
C ARG A 68 6.68 10.42 -9.28
N ASN A 69 6.80 9.19 -8.80
CA ASN A 69 5.68 8.40 -8.29
C ASN A 69 5.40 8.63 -6.79
N LYS A 70 6.25 9.39 -6.08
CA LYS A 70 6.24 9.57 -4.62
C LYS A 70 6.39 8.25 -3.86
N THR A 71 7.23 7.36 -4.37
CA THR A 71 7.54 6.04 -3.80
C THR A 71 8.99 5.93 -3.35
N ASP A 72 9.78 7.00 -3.50
CA ASP A 72 11.12 7.06 -2.91
C ASP A 72 11.05 7.14 -1.37
N ARG A 73 12.14 6.77 -0.73
CA ARG A 73 12.23 6.69 0.72
C ARG A 73 11.90 8.00 1.45
N TYR A 74 12.20 9.16 0.87
CA TYR A 74 11.95 10.45 1.53
C TYR A 74 10.47 10.82 1.47
N ASN A 75 9.83 10.62 0.32
CA ASN A 75 8.37 10.78 0.20
C ASN A 75 7.63 9.78 1.10
N LEU A 76 8.11 8.54 1.22
CA LEU A 76 7.52 7.55 2.13
C LEU A 76 7.70 7.92 3.60
N THR A 77 8.88 8.41 4.01
CA THR A 77 9.10 8.92 5.38
C THR A 77 8.17 10.09 5.68
N HIS A 78 8.08 11.07 4.78
CA HIS A 78 7.17 12.20 4.98
C HIS A 78 5.71 11.76 5.05
N PHE A 79 5.32 10.79 4.21
CA PHE A 79 3.98 10.22 4.25
C PHE A 79 3.69 9.50 5.57
N CYS A 80 4.65 8.74 6.10
CA CYS A 80 4.57 8.05 7.38
C CYS A 80 4.49 9.00 8.59
N LEU A 81 4.94 10.25 8.46
CA LEU A 81 4.79 11.26 9.51
C LEU A 81 3.44 12.00 9.44
N ALA A 82 2.70 11.83 8.34
CA ALA A 82 1.40 12.45 8.10
C ALA A 82 0.21 11.48 8.24
N VAL A 83 0.47 10.23 8.67
CA VAL A 83 -0.56 9.22 8.97
C VAL A 83 -1.04 9.36 10.40
#